data_AF-A0A9W9N3J7-F1
#
_entry.id   AF-A0A9W9N3J7-F1
#
_cell.length_a   1.000
_cell.length_b   1.000
_cell.length_c   1.000
_cell.angle_alpha   90.00
_cell.angle_beta   90.00
_cell.angle_gamma   90.00
#
_symmetry.space_group_name_H-M   'P 1'
#
loop_
_entity.id
_entity.type
_entity.pdbx_description
1 polymer ?
#
loop_
_entity_poly.entity_id
_entity_poly.type
_entity_poly.pdbx_seq_one_letter_code
_entity_poly.pdbx_strand_id
1 'polypeptide(L)'
;MAVARSMRRASPISLMLAALLAFGFICFMLSPSAPSASASAVTSHQRQQDAADHPLSPPTKPFLKSQPVRSDGYMAAPPVVHYNLNNLTSTSTAIANGERILILTPLARFYQGYWDNLEKLSYPHELISLGFISPKTKDGNAAVAALEKAISKTQSGPIDDRFASISILRQDFEPPLTSQDEKVRHKLSAQKERRESMSRARNSLLFTTLGPSTSWVLWLDGDIVETPASLIQDLTSHAEPVIVPNCFQRYYDSSSKKSAVRPYDYNSWIDSEQAQELAANMGPDDILLEGYEELPTYRTLMAYLPDFQALDPQRMVALDGVGGTALMVKADVHRDGAMFPAFPFYHLVETEGFARMAKRLGYAVFGLPDYFIYHYNE
;
A
#
# COMPACT_ATOMS: atom_id res chain seq x y z
N MET A 1 7.85 15.36 83.63
CA MET A 1 6.93 14.20 83.59
C MET A 1 5.95 14.40 82.44
N ALA A 2 6.05 13.59 81.38
CA ALA A 2 5.19 13.70 80.20
C ALA A 2 3.84 13.01 80.47
N VAL A 3 2.76 13.77 80.33
CA VAL A 3 1.37 13.32 80.52
C VAL A 3 0.99 12.36 79.39
N ALA A 4 0.67 11.12 79.73
CA ALA A 4 0.18 10.13 78.80
C ALA A 4 -1.19 10.54 78.24
N ARG A 5 -1.29 10.71 76.91
CA ARG A 5 -2.56 10.97 76.23
C ARG A 5 -3.41 9.69 76.20
N SER A 6 -4.64 9.82 76.71
CA SER A 6 -5.70 8.81 76.63
C SER A 6 -5.98 8.41 75.18
N MET A 7 -5.96 7.10 74.89
CA MET A 7 -6.37 6.54 73.61
C MET A 7 -7.86 6.82 73.38
N ARG A 8 -8.20 7.58 72.35
CA ARG A 8 -9.59 7.75 71.91
C ARG A 8 -10.15 6.39 71.52
N ARG A 9 -11.18 5.93 72.23
CA ARG A 9 -11.98 4.76 71.83
C ARG A 9 -12.58 5.04 70.46
N ALA A 10 -12.20 4.24 69.46
CA ALA A 10 -12.78 4.31 68.13
C ALA A 10 -14.28 4.00 68.23
N SER A 11 -15.11 4.86 67.65
CA SER A 11 -16.56 4.63 67.64
C SER A 11 -16.87 3.41 66.75
N PRO A 12 -17.90 2.61 67.07
CA PRO A 12 -18.28 1.45 66.25
C PRO A 12 -18.61 1.84 64.80
N ILE A 13 -19.09 3.07 64.59
CA ILE A 13 -19.33 3.65 63.26
C ILE A 13 -18.02 3.84 62.49
N SER A 14 -16.97 4.31 63.15
CA SER A 14 -15.64 4.48 62.54
C SER A 14 -15.01 3.14 62.14
N LEU A 15 -15.25 2.08 62.93
CA LEU A 15 -14.80 0.73 62.61
C LEU A 15 -15.57 0.14 61.43
N MET A 16 -16.89 0.36 61.34
CA MET A 16 -17.67 -0.06 60.16
C MET A 16 -17.23 0.66 58.89
N LEU A 17 -16.96 1.98 58.98
CA LEU A 17 -16.51 2.76 57.84
C LEU A 17 -15.12 2.30 57.36
N ALA A 18 -14.22 2.01 58.30
CA ALA A 18 -12.90 1.46 58.00
C ALA A 18 -12.99 0.06 57.37
N ALA A 19 -13.91 -0.79 57.83
CA ALA A 19 -14.15 -2.10 57.24
C ALA A 19 -14.73 -2.00 55.82
N LEU A 20 -15.66 -1.07 55.57
CA LEU A 20 -16.21 -0.81 54.23
C LEU A 20 -15.14 -0.26 53.27
N LEU A 21 -14.28 0.64 53.74
CA LEU A 21 -13.16 1.16 52.94
C LEU A 21 -12.11 0.08 52.65
N ALA A 22 -11.78 -0.75 53.64
CA ALA A 22 -10.87 -1.89 53.45
C ALA A 22 -11.46 -2.91 52.47
N PHE A 23 -12.76 -3.20 52.56
CA PHE A 23 -13.45 -4.08 51.64
C PHE A 23 -13.47 -3.50 50.22
N GLY A 24 -13.79 -2.21 50.07
CA GLY A 24 -13.73 -1.51 48.78
C GLY A 24 -12.32 -1.51 48.18
N PHE A 25 -11.28 -1.33 48.99
CA PHE A 25 -9.88 -1.40 48.55
C PHE A 25 -9.47 -2.83 48.13
N ILE A 26 -9.91 -3.85 48.86
CA ILE A 26 -9.66 -5.25 48.50
C ILE A 26 -10.41 -5.62 47.22
N CYS A 27 -11.68 -5.19 47.06
CA CYS A 27 -12.41 -5.36 45.82
C CYS A 27 -11.76 -4.61 44.65
N PHE A 28 -11.19 -3.42 44.87
CA PHE A 28 -10.45 -2.69 43.84
C PHE A 28 -9.15 -3.41 43.44
N MET A 29 -8.39 -3.93 44.41
CA MET A 29 -7.14 -4.66 44.16
C MET A 29 -7.35 -6.06 43.55
N LEU A 30 -8.49 -6.69 43.83
CA LEU A 30 -8.87 -8.01 43.30
C LEU A 30 -9.80 -7.94 42.10
N SER A 31 -10.30 -6.75 41.74
CA SER A 31 -10.95 -6.54 40.45
C SER A 31 -9.86 -6.61 39.38
N PRO A 32 -10.00 -7.48 38.37
CA PRO A 32 -9.06 -7.49 37.26
C PRO A 32 -9.09 -6.09 36.63
N SER A 33 -7.99 -5.36 36.74
CA SER A 33 -7.77 -4.16 35.96
C SER A 33 -7.97 -4.54 34.51
N ALA A 34 -9.08 -4.11 33.89
CA ALA A 34 -9.21 -4.18 32.45
C ALA A 34 -7.97 -3.48 31.89
N PRO A 35 -7.15 -4.16 31.08
CA PRO A 35 -5.99 -3.49 30.50
C PRO A 35 -6.52 -2.30 29.71
N SER A 36 -6.06 -1.11 30.09
CA SER A 36 -6.15 0.09 29.26
C SER A 36 -5.76 -0.32 27.84
N ALA A 37 -6.60 0.03 26.86
CA ALA A 37 -6.43 -0.32 25.46
C ALA A 37 -5.09 0.17 24.91
N SER A 38 -4.04 -0.59 25.14
CA SER A 38 -2.75 -0.53 24.46
C SER A 38 -2.81 -1.57 23.36
N ALA A 39 -2.94 -1.11 22.11
CA ALA A 39 -2.73 -1.85 20.85
C ALA A 39 -2.77 -3.38 21.04
N SER A 40 -3.97 -3.92 21.18
CA SER A 40 -4.20 -5.35 21.37
C SER A 40 -3.60 -6.10 20.19
N ALA A 41 -2.61 -6.95 20.46
CA ALA A 41 -2.24 -8.06 19.60
C ALA A 41 -3.55 -8.82 19.26
N VAL A 42 -3.99 -8.67 18.03
CA VAL A 42 -5.20 -9.27 17.48
C VAL A 42 -5.04 -10.77 17.60
N THR A 43 -5.89 -11.39 18.42
CA THR A 43 -5.78 -12.83 18.70
C THR A 43 -6.15 -13.65 17.47
N SER A 44 -5.59 -14.85 17.32
CA SER A 44 -5.94 -15.82 16.27
C SER A 44 -7.45 -16.07 16.09
N HIS A 45 -8.25 -15.80 17.14
CA HIS A 45 -9.71 -15.81 17.10
C HIS A 45 -10.33 -14.72 16.21
N GLN A 46 -9.80 -13.50 16.18
CA GLN A 46 -10.27 -12.44 15.28
C GLN A 46 -10.00 -12.80 13.81
N ARG A 47 -8.87 -13.45 13.52
CA ARG A 47 -8.56 -13.95 12.17
C ARG A 47 -9.52 -15.05 11.72
N GLN A 48 -9.95 -15.94 12.61
CA GLN A 48 -10.97 -16.95 12.29
C GLN A 48 -12.35 -16.33 12.03
N GLN A 49 -12.72 -15.29 12.77
CA GLN A 49 -14.01 -14.61 12.61
C GLN A 49 -14.08 -13.74 11.33
N ASP A 50 -12.95 -13.26 10.84
CA ASP A 50 -12.88 -12.41 9.65
C ASP A 50 -12.59 -13.16 8.34
N ALA A 51 -12.27 -14.45 8.45
CA ALA A 51 -12.00 -15.31 7.31
C ALA A 51 -13.23 -15.43 6.37
N ALA A 52 -12.96 -15.55 5.08
CA ALA A 52 -13.92 -15.91 4.07
C ALA A 52 -14.45 -17.33 4.33
N ASP A 53 -15.75 -17.40 4.62
CA ASP A 53 -16.51 -18.64 4.77
C ASP A 53 -16.76 -19.38 3.44
N HIS A 54 -16.45 -18.75 2.30
CA HIS A 54 -16.80 -19.26 0.97
C HIS A 54 -15.73 -18.96 -0.10
N PRO A 55 -15.49 -19.87 -1.08
CA PRO A 55 -14.56 -19.64 -2.19
C PRO A 55 -14.89 -18.46 -3.11
N LEU A 56 -16.13 -17.96 -3.04
CA LEU A 56 -16.62 -16.82 -3.81
C LEU A 56 -16.58 -15.50 -3.03
N SER A 57 -16.09 -15.54 -1.78
CA SER A 57 -15.84 -14.32 -1.02
C SER A 57 -14.79 -13.46 -1.73
N PRO A 58 -14.78 -12.14 -1.51
CA PRO A 58 -13.80 -11.26 -2.12
C PRO A 58 -12.38 -11.79 -1.88
N PRO A 59 -11.48 -11.72 -2.88
CA PRO A 59 -10.13 -12.27 -2.80
C PRO A 59 -9.28 -11.65 -1.68
N THR A 60 -9.74 -10.54 -1.08
CA THR A 60 -9.10 -9.81 0.02
C THR A 60 -9.36 -10.39 1.42
N LYS A 61 -10.12 -11.50 1.54
CA LYS A 61 -10.37 -12.16 2.83
C LYS A 61 -9.63 -13.50 2.95
N PRO A 62 -9.06 -13.85 4.11
CA PRO A 62 -8.39 -15.14 4.32
C PRO A 62 -9.37 -16.30 4.15
N PHE A 63 -9.10 -17.31 3.31
CA PHE A 63 -10.05 -18.39 3.03
C PHE A 63 -9.94 -19.60 3.99
N LEU A 64 -11.06 -20.06 4.55
CA LEU A 64 -11.11 -21.32 5.32
C LEU A 64 -11.28 -22.52 4.37
N LYS A 65 -10.34 -23.48 4.42
CA LYS A 65 -10.34 -24.67 3.54
C LYS A 65 -11.57 -25.60 3.70
N SER A 66 -12.32 -25.49 4.80
CA SER A 66 -13.50 -26.33 5.07
C SER A 66 -14.77 -25.48 5.10
N GLN A 67 -15.69 -25.73 4.17
CA GLN A 67 -17.03 -25.14 4.23
C GLN A 67 -17.83 -25.74 5.39
N PRO A 68 -18.65 -24.93 6.08
CA PRO A 68 -19.57 -25.47 7.07
C PRO A 68 -20.57 -26.39 6.38
N VAL A 69 -20.66 -27.64 6.86
CA VAL A 69 -21.69 -28.61 6.44
C VAL A 69 -22.91 -28.38 7.31
N ARG A 70 -24.09 -28.30 6.69
CA ARG A 70 -25.36 -28.17 7.42
C ARG A 70 -25.64 -29.45 8.21
N SER A 71 -26.51 -29.35 9.21
CA SER A 71 -26.92 -30.50 10.04
C SER A 71 -27.59 -31.64 9.25
N ASP A 72 -28.01 -31.39 8.01
CA ASP A 72 -28.61 -32.35 7.07
C ASP A 72 -27.58 -33.03 6.13
N GLY A 73 -26.28 -32.75 6.30
CA GLY A 73 -25.21 -33.34 5.50
C GLY A 73 -24.97 -32.67 4.14
N TYR A 74 -25.73 -31.63 3.79
CA TYR A 74 -25.51 -30.84 2.59
C TYR A 74 -24.56 -29.66 2.84
N MET A 75 -23.85 -29.21 1.82
CA MET A 75 -23.00 -28.00 1.91
C MET A 75 -23.87 -26.79 2.28
N ALA A 76 -23.40 -25.95 3.20
CA ALA A 76 -24.09 -24.70 3.50
C ALA A 76 -24.12 -23.81 2.25
N ALA A 77 -25.26 -23.13 2.05
CA ALA A 77 -25.36 -22.11 1.02
C ALA A 77 -24.34 -20.98 1.30
N PRO A 78 -23.80 -20.31 0.27
CA PRO A 78 -22.91 -19.17 0.47
C PRO A 78 -23.58 -18.12 1.36
N PRO A 79 -22.85 -17.51 2.32
CA PRO A 79 -23.43 -16.48 3.17
C PRO A 79 -23.73 -15.21 2.35
N VAL A 80 -24.82 -14.54 2.70
CA VAL A 80 -25.09 -13.17 2.23
C VAL A 80 -24.28 -12.22 3.10
N VAL A 81 -23.37 -11.45 2.49
CA VAL A 81 -22.52 -10.48 3.20
C VAL A 81 -22.90 -9.07 2.78
N HIS A 82 -23.12 -8.19 3.76
CA HIS A 82 -23.45 -6.80 3.54
C HIS A 82 -22.24 -5.91 3.79
N TYR A 83 -21.96 -4.99 2.87
CA TYR A 83 -20.90 -3.99 3.00
C TYR A 83 -21.52 -2.60 2.85
N ASN A 84 -21.39 -1.77 3.89
CA ASN A 84 -21.73 -0.36 3.81
C ASN A 84 -20.46 0.44 3.52
N LEU A 85 -20.28 0.83 2.26
CA LEU A 85 -19.07 1.52 1.80
C LEU A 85 -18.90 2.91 2.43
N ASN A 86 -19.98 3.56 2.87
CA ASN A 86 -19.90 4.86 3.56
C ASN A 86 -19.26 4.75 4.95
N ASN A 87 -19.18 3.54 5.53
CA ASN A 87 -18.52 3.29 6.80
C ASN A 87 -17.06 2.88 6.63
N LEU A 88 -16.59 2.69 5.39
CA LEU A 88 -15.22 2.31 5.10
C LEU A 88 -14.36 3.57 5.08
N THR A 89 -13.56 3.76 6.12
CA THR A 89 -12.71 4.94 6.27
C THR A 89 -11.28 4.68 5.80
N SER A 90 -10.62 5.76 5.35
CA SER A 90 -9.20 5.81 5.01
C SER A 90 -8.60 7.04 5.70
N THR A 91 -7.98 6.83 6.86
CA THR A 91 -7.63 7.88 7.83
C THR A 91 -6.13 7.92 8.13
N SER A 92 -5.70 8.98 8.82
CA SER A 92 -4.31 9.09 9.34
C SER A 92 -3.97 8.11 10.46
N THR A 93 -4.94 7.34 10.95
CA THR A 93 -4.77 6.38 12.06
C THR A 93 -5.15 4.96 11.63
N ALA A 94 -4.73 4.58 10.41
CA ALA A 94 -5.12 3.36 9.72
C ALA A 94 -5.03 2.08 10.59
N ILE A 95 -3.94 1.90 11.35
CA ILE A 95 -3.76 0.74 12.24
C ILE A 95 -4.84 0.70 13.33
N ALA A 96 -5.07 1.84 14.02
CA ALA A 96 -6.01 1.90 15.13
C ALA A 96 -7.45 1.60 14.69
N ASN A 97 -7.77 1.92 13.44
CA ASN A 97 -9.08 1.67 12.83
C ASN A 97 -9.17 0.30 12.12
N GLY A 98 -8.11 -0.50 12.12
CA GLY A 98 -8.08 -1.80 11.44
C GLY A 98 -8.27 -1.69 9.92
N GLU A 99 -7.80 -0.59 9.33
CA GLU A 99 -7.96 -0.30 7.90
C GLU A 99 -7.16 -1.31 7.06
N ARG A 100 -7.79 -1.93 6.06
CA ARG A 100 -7.13 -2.95 5.24
C ARG A 100 -6.39 -2.35 4.07
N ILE A 101 -5.20 -2.86 3.81
CA ILE A 101 -4.30 -2.45 2.74
C ILE A 101 -4.27 -3.54 1.67
N LEU A 102 -4.41 -3.14 0.41
CA LEU A 102 -4.19 -3.99 -0.74
C LEU A 102 -2.91 -3.54 -1.45
N ILE A 103 -1.84 -4.33 -1.36
CA ILE A 103 -0.59 -4.05 -2.07
C ILE A 103 -0.65 -4.70 -3.46
N LEU A 104 -0.48 -3.92 -4.52
CA LEU A 104 -0.59 -4.37 -5.90
C LEU A 104 0.73 -4.22 -6.64
N THR A 105 1.20 -5.32 -7.23
CA THR A 105 2.52 -5.41 -7.85
C THR A 105 2.47 -6.09 -9.22
N PRO A 106 2.68 -5.34 -10.31
CA PRO A 106 3.09 -5.91 -11.58
C PRO A 106 4.47 -6.56 -11.45
N LEU A 107 4.58 -7.86 -11.75
CA LEU A 107 5.77 -8.67 -11.51
C LEU A 107 6.30 -9.30 -12.79
N ALA A 108 7.21 -8.61 -13.47
CA ALA A 108 7.93 -9.13 -14.64
C ALA A 108 9.14 -10.01 -14.24
N ARG A 109 9.85 -9.62 -13.17
CA ARG A 109 10.99 -10.33 -12.58
C ARG A 109 10.81 -10.37 -11.06
N PHE A 110 11.33 -11.42 -10.41
CA PHE A 110 11.28 -11.55 -8.97
C PHE A 110 12.63 -11.16 -8.36
N TYR A 111 12.63 -10.21 -7.43
CA TYR A 111 13.79 -9.81 -6.65
C TYR A 111 13.58 -10.24 -5.21
N GLN A 112 14.54 -10.98 -4.63
CA GLN A 112 14.44 -11.39 -3.23
C GLN A 112 14.39 -10.17 -2.30
N GLY A 113 15.13 -9.09 -2.63
CA GLY A 113 15.09 -7.84 -1.87
C GLY A 113 13.71 -7.18 -1.82
N TYR A 114 12.88 -7.32 -2.86
CA TYR A 114 11.50 -6.83 -2.84
C TYR A 114 10.65 -7.63 -1.84
N TRP A 115 10.79 -8.97 -1.84
CA TRP A 115 10.05 -9.83 -0.89
C TRP A 115 10.49 -9.58 0.55
N ASP A 116 11.80 -9.49 0.79
CA ASP A 116 12.35 -9.20 2.11
C ASP A 116 11.88 -7.81 2.61
N ASN A 117 11.74 -6.85 1.69
CA ASN A 117 11.20 -5.52 2.00
C ASN A 117 9.71 -5.58 2.38
N LEU A 118 8.90 -6.40 1.69
CA LEU A 118 7.50 -6.62 2.08
C LEU A 118 7.37 -7.27 3.47
N GLU A 119 8.15 -8.32 3.75
CA GLU A 119 8.10 -9.01 5.05
C GLU A 119 8.55 -8.12 6.21
N LYS A 120 9.31 -7.06 5.93
CA LYS A 120 9.80 -6.11 6.93
C LYS A 120 8.77 -5.02 7.27
N LEU A 121 7.68 -4.88 6.50
CA LEU A 121 6.66 -3.86 6.76
C LEU A 121 6.07 -4.06 8.16
N SER A 122 6.01 -2.98 8.92
CA SER A 122 5.56 -2.99 10.31
C SER A 122 4.05 -2.86 10.46
N TYR A 123 3.32 -2.66 9.35
CA TYR A 123 1.86 -2.67 9.35
C TYR A 123 1.37 -4.11 9.58
N PRO A 124 0.32 -4.35 10.39
CA PRO A 124 -0.10 -5.71 10.71
C PRO A 124 -0.40 -6.54 9.44
N HIS A 125 0.35 -7.62 9.22
CA HIS A 125 0.26 -8.42 7.98
C HIS A 125 -1.14 -9.01 7.75
N GLU A 126 -1.90 -9.26 8.80
CA GLU A 126 -3.30 -9.70 8.72
C GLU A 126 -4.28 -8.66 8.15
N LEU A 127 -3.86 -7.39 8.07
CA LEU A 127 -4.60 -6.32 7.41
C LEU A 127 -4.09 -6.07 5.98
N ILE A 128 -3.05 -6.79 5.54
CA ILE A 128 -2.41 -6.64 4.23
C ILE A 128 -2.81 -7.81 3.33
N SER A 129 -3.45 -7.49 2.21
CA SER A 129 -3.65 -8.40 1.09
C SER A 129 -2.67 -8.08 -0.03
N LEU A 130 -2.10 -9.10 -0.66
CA LEU A 130 -1.15 -8.94 -1.77
C LEU A 130 -1.79 -9.36 -3.09
N GLY A 131 -1.64 -8.54 -4.12
CA GLY A 131 -2.04 -8.85 -5.49
C GLY A 131 -0.83 -8.76 -6.42
N PHE A 132 -0.57 -9.84 -7.17
CA PHE A 132 0.48 -9.90 -8.17
C PHE A 132 -0.11 -10.13 -9.56
N ILE A 133 0.46 -9.51 -10.60
CA ILE A 133 0.17 -9.87 -11.98
C ILE A 133 1.46 -10.04 -12.77
N SER A 134 1.60 -11.15 -13.49
CA SER A 134 2.84 -11.48 -14.20
C SER A 134 2.59 -11.84 -15.67
N PRO A 135 3.46 -11.40 -16.61
CA PRO A 135 3.33 -11.70 -18.03
C PRO A 135 3.53 -13.19 -18.34
N LYS A 136 2.90 -13.68 -19.41
CA LYS A 136 3.03 -15.05 -19.92
C LYS A 136 4.31 -15.27 -20.73
N THR A 137 5.45 -14.86 -20.18
CA THR A 137 6.79 -15.04 -20.77
C THR A 137 7.60 -16.07 -19.98
N LYS A 138 8.74 -16.50 -20.53
CA LYS A 138 9.70 -17.36 -19.81
C LYS A 138 10.16 -16.72 -18.49
N ASP A 139 10.51 -15.44 -18.54
CA ASP A 139 10.94 -14.69 -17.36
C ASP A 139 9.79 -14.53 -16.35
N GLY A 140 8.57 -14.23 -16.82
CA GLY A 140 7.40 -14.13 -15.95
C GLY A 140 7.01 -15.46 -15.29
N ASN A 141 7.19 -16.60 -15.98
CA ASN A 141 7.00 -17.93 -15.37
C ASN A 141 8.03 -18.18 -14.27
N ALA A 142 9.30 -17.83 -14.50
CA ALA A 142 10.36 -17.96 -13.50
C ALA A 142 10.10 -17.04 -12.29
N ALA A 143 9.62 -15.81 -12.53
CA ALA A 143 9.24 -14.88 -11.47
C ALA A 143 8.11 -15.42 -10.60
N VAL A 144 7.06 -15.99 -11.19
CA VAL A 144 5.96 -16.62 -10.43
C VAL A 144 6.44 -17.81 -9.62
N ALA A 145 7.26 -18.71 -10.20
CA ALA A 145 7.78 -19.86 -9.46
C ALA A 145 8.64 -19.43 -8.25
N ALA A 146 9.45 -18.37 -8.40
CA ALA A 146 10.23 -17.81 -7.30
C ALA A 146 9.33 -17.15 -6.23
N LEU A 147 8.31 -16.39 -6.66
CA LEU A 147 7.31 -15.79 -5.78
C LEU A 147 6.55 -16.86 -4.98
N GLU A 148 6.06 -17.92 -5.61
CA GLU A 148 5.35 -19.01 -4.94
C GLU A 148 6.21 -19.70 -3.88
N LYS A 149 7.52 -19.86 -4.15
CA LYS A 149 8.48 -20.39 -3.18
C LYS A 149 8.62 -19.46 -1.96
N ALA A 150 8.69 -18.15 -2.18
CA ALA A 150 8.75 -17.15 -1.11
C ALA A 150 7.46 -17.14 -0.28
N ILE A 151 6.30 -17.08 -0.96
CA ILE A 151 4.97 -17.16 -0.35
C ILE A 151 4.82 -18.40 0.53
N SER A 152 5.22 -19.57 0.01
CA SER A 152 5.11 -20.84 0.74
C SER A 152 5.85 -20.80 2.08
N LYS A 153 7.04 -20.19 2.12
CA LYS A 153 7.81 -20.00 3.35
C LYS A 153 7.06 -19.10 4.35
N THR A 154 6.60 -17.94 3.92
CA THR A 154 5.93 -16.96 4.79
C THR A 154 4.58 -17.47 5.28
N GLN A 155 3.74 -17.99 4.37
CA GLN A 155 2.38 -18.45 4.68
C GLN A 155 2.33 -19.77 5.47
N SER A 156 3.42 -20.54 5.49
CA SER A 156 3.56 -21.71 6.37
C SER A 156 4.19 -21.39 7.72
N GLY A 157 4.76 -20.18 7.87
CA GLY A 157 5.39 -19.67 9.10
C GLY A 157 4.40 -19.32 10.22
N PRO A 158 4.86 -18.61 11.27
CA PRO A 158 4.01 -18.14 12.37
C PRO A 158 2.79 -17.36 11.86
N ILE A 159 1.65 -17.49 12.54
CA ILE A 159 0.38 -16.86 12.12
C ILE A 159 0.55 -15.34 11.98
N ASP A 160 1.22 -14.71 12.94
CA ASP A 160 1.39 -13.25 13.01
C ASP A 160 2.17 -12.69 11.83
N ASP A 161 3.04 -13.50 11.21
CA ASP A 161 3.87 -13.11 10.06
C ASP A 161 3.13 -13.27 8.71
N ARG A 162 1.96 -13.92 8.69
CA ARG A 162 1.23 -14.22 7.45
C ARG A 162 0.40 -13.03 6.97
N PHE A 163 0.49 -12.76 5.67
CA PHE A 163 -0.42 -11.84 4.98
C PHE A 163 -1.87 -12.36 4.97
N ALA A 164 -2.84 -11.46 5.00
CA ALA A 164 -4.27 -11.75 5.04
C ALA A 164 -4.73 -12.62 3.87
N SER A 165 -4.28 -12.28 2.67
CA SER A 165 -4.59 -13.01 1.43
C SER A 165 -3.53 -12.69 0.37
N ILE A 166 -3.34 -13.61 -0.58
CA ILE A 166 -2.43 -13.42 -1.71
C ILE A 166 -3.10 -13.92 -2.99
N SER A 167 -3.19 -13.06 -4.00
CA SER A 167 -3.71 -13.38 -5.33
C SER A 167 -2.62 -13.23 -6.39
N ILE A 168 -2.46 -14.22 -7.26
CA ILE A 168 -1.50 -14.18 -8.37
C ILE A 168 -2.28 -14.33 -9.68
N LEU A 169 -2.17 -13.31 -10.54
CA LEU A 169 -2.79 -13.26 -11.84
C LEU A 169 -1.74 -13.47 -12.95
N ARG A 170 -2.17 -14.04 -14.07
CA ARG A 170 -1.39 -14.15 -15.30
C ARG A 170 -2.03 -13.25 -16.34
N GLN A 171 -1.25 -12.41 -17.01
CA GLN A 171 -1.76 -11.52 -18.07
C GLN A 171 -2.48 -12.33 -19.16
N ASP A 172 -3.58 -11.79 -19.69
CA ASP A 172 -4.43 -12.39 -20.70
C ASP A 172 -4.26 -11.79 -22.11
N PHE A 173 -3.38 -10.80 -22.24
CA PHE A 173 -3.00 -10.17 -23.51
C PHE A 173 -1.54 -10.46 -23.87
N GLU A 174 -1.21 -10.33 -25.16
CA GLU A 174 0.15 -10.53 -25.66
C GLU A 174 1.09 -9.39 -25.21
N PRO A 175 2.34 -9.70 -24.82
CA PRO A 175 3.34 -8.68 -24.51
C PRO A 175 3.62 -7.81 -25.75
N PRO A 176 3.68 -6.47 -25.61
CA PRO A 176 3.79 -5.55 -26.76
C PRO A 176 5.13 -5.65 -27.50
N LEU A 177 6.19 -6.18 -26.87
CA LEU A 177 7.54 -6.21 -27.46
C LEU A 177 8.17 -7.59 -27.36
N THR A 178 8.54 -8.15 -28.51
CA THR A 178 9.27 -9.42 -28.64
C THR A 178 10.78 -9.28 -28.31
N SER A 179 11.33 -8.05 -28.36
CA SER A 179 12.74 -7.77 -28.08
C SER A 179 12.93 -7.02 -26.75
N GLN A 180 13.94 -7.44 -25.97
CA GLN A 180 14.36 -6.77 -24.74
C GLN A 180 15.47 -5.71 -24.95
N ASP A 181 15.86 -5.41 -26.20
CA ASP A 181 16.92 -4.42 -26.48
C ASP A 181 16.54 -3.00 -26.05
N GLU A 182 17.35 -2.42 -25.17
CA GLU A 182 17.19 -1.08 -24.60
C GLU A 182 17.02 0.01 -25.68
N LYS A 183 17.85 -0.03 -26.73
CA LYS A 183 17.79 0.93 -27.85
C LYS A 183 16.48 0.88 -28.66
N VAL A 184 15.79 -0.27 -28.68
CA VAL A 184 14.48 -0.40 -29.33
C VAL A 184 13.36 0.06 -28.39
N ARG A 185 13.52 -0.15 -27.08
CA ARG A 185 12.59 0.27 -26.02
C ARG A 185 12.49 1.79 -25.84
N HIS A 186 13.50 2.55 -26.25
CA HIS A 186 13.50 4.01 -26.13
C HIS A 186 12.77 4.76 -27.28
N LYS A 187 12.38 4.08 -28.37
CA LYS A 187 11.56 4.73 -29.41
C LYS A 187 10.21 5.15 -28.83
N LEU A 188 9.77 6.37 -29.12
CA LEU A 188 8.54 6.96 -28.55
C LEU A 188 7.30 6.09 -28.78
N SER A 189 7.17 5.48 -29.97
CA SER A 189 6.09 4.52 -30.27
C SER A 189 6.16 3.24 -29.43
N ALA A 190 7.36 2.69 -29.18
CA ALA A 190 7.53 1.50 -28.34
C ALA A 190 7.26 1.79 -26.86
N GLN A 191 7.49 3.04 -26.43
CA GLN A 191 7.16 3.48 -25.07
C GLN A 191 5.64 3.59 -24.86
N LYS A 192 4.90 4.10 -25.86
CA LYS A 192 3.43 4.13 -25.83
C LYS A 192 2.85 2.73 -25.61
N GLU A 193 3.17 1.78 -26.50
CA GLU A 193 2.63 0.42 -26.42
C GLU A 193 3.00 -0.28 -25.10
N ARG A 194 4.21 -0.05 -24.59
CA ARG A 194 4.66 -0.57 -23.29
C ARG A 194 3.82 -0.02 -22.14
N ARG A 195 3.61 1.30 -22.08
CA ARG A 195 2.82 1.93 -21.01
C ARG A 195 1.34 1.56 -21.09
N GLU A 196 0.78 1.43 -22.28
CA GLU A 196 -0.60 0.94 -22.46
C GLU A 196 -0.73 -0.51 -21.98
N SER A 197 0.25 -1.37 -22.28
CA SER A 197 0.27 -2.75 -21.78
C SER A 197 0.43 -2.82 -20.26
N MET A 198 1.28 -1.98 -19.67
CA MET A 198 1.41 -1.84 -18.22
C MET A 198 0.10 -1.38 -17.58
N SER A 199 -0.58 -0.41 -18.21
CA SER A 199 -1.89 0.09 -17.77
C SER A 199 -2.93 -1.02 -17.74
N ARG A 200 -3.00 -1.85 -18.80
CA ARG A 200 -3.88 -3.03 -18.83
C ARG A 200 -3.55 -3.99 -17.69
N ALA A 201 -2.27 -4.26 -17.43
CA ALA A 201 -1.86 -5.14 -16.34
C ALA A 201 -2.29 -4.60 -14.96
N ARG A 202 -2.02 -3.31 -14.68
CA ARG A 202 -2.45 -2.65 -13.44
C ARG A 202 -3.97 -2.70 -13.29
N ASN A 203 -4.72 -2.36 -14.33
CA ASN A 203 -6.18 -2.40 -14.30
C ASN A 203 -6.72 -3.83 -14.05
N SER A 204 -6.25 -4.83 -14.79
CA SER A 204 -6.67 -6.22 -14.59
C SER A 204 -6.39 -6.69 -13.16
N LEU A 205 -5.26 -6.27 -12.58
CA LEU A 205 -4.93 -6.58 -11.19
C LEU A 205 -5.87 -5.87 -10.21
N LEU A 206 -6.04 -4.55 -10.35
CA LEU A 206 -6.91 -3.74 -9.50
C LEU A 206 -8.35 -4.26 -9.50
N PHE A 207 -8.97 -4.38 -10.68
CA PHE A 207 -10.39 -4.73 -10.79
C PHE A 207 -10.69 -6.15 -10.30
N THR A 208 -9.72 -7.06 -10.41
CA THR A 208 -9.89 -8.45 -9.94
C THR A 208 -9.70 -8.58 -8.43
N THR A 209 -8.93 -7.69 -7.80
CA THR A 209 -8.50 -7.85 -6.40
C THR A 209 -9.04 -6.80 -5.44
N LEU A 210 -9.60 -5.68 -5.91
CA LEU A 210 -10.17 -4.65 -5.06
C LEU A 210 -11.45 -5.14 -4.37
N GLY A 211 -11.35 -5.40 -3.06
CA GLY A 211 -12.45 -5.86 -2.25
C GLY A 211 -13.33 -4.73 -1.68
N PRO A 212 -14.55 -5.05 -1.22
CA PRO A 212 -15.45 -4.08 -0.58
C PRO A 212 -14.98 -3.66 0.83
N SER A 213 -13.93 -4.30 1.36
CA SER A 213 -13.36 -4.02 2.68
C SER A 213 -11.98 -3.37 2.65
N THR A 214 -11.45 -3.04 1.46
CA THR A 214 -10.13 -2.42 1.28
C THR A 214 -10.21 -0.93 1.54
N SER A 215 -9.45 -0.40 2.50
CA SER A 215 -9.38 1.04 2.77
C SER A 215 -8.34 1.75 1.92
N TRP A 216 -7.21 1.09 1.65
CA TRP A 216 -6.09 1.65 0.93
C TRP A 216 -5.55 0.67 -0.12
N VAL A 217 -5.08 1.21 -1.22
CA VAL A 217 -4.33 0.49 -2.26
C VAL A 217 -2.93 1.06 -2.31
N LEU A 218 -1.92 0.22 -2.09
CA LEU A 218 -0.52 0.58 -2.29
C LEU A 218 -0.04 -0.09 -3.58
N TRP A 219 0.14 0.69 -4.63
CA TRP A 219 0.91 0.24 -5.79
C TRP A 219 2.37 0.20 -5.37
N LEU A 220 3.03 -0.94 -5.57
CA LEU A 220 4.44 -1.11 -5.27
C LEU A 220 5.07 -1.96 -6.37
N ASP A 221 5.96 -1.37 -7.17
CA ASP A 221 6.60 -2.09 -8.26
C ASP A 221 7.56 -3.17 -7.73
N GLY A 222 7.69 -4.28 -8.47
CA GLY A 222 8.38 -5.50 -8.03
C GLY A 222 9.89 -5.38 -7.87
N ASP A 223 10.45 -4.23 -8.25
CA ASP A 223 11.86 -3.84 -8.20
C ASP A 223 12.15 -2.80 -7.10
N ILE A 224 11.17 -2.42 -6.28
CA ILE A 224 11.41 -1.64 -5.06
C ILE A 224 11.90 -2.54 -3.94
N VAL A 225 13.19 -2.47 -3.64
CA VAL A 225 13.89 -3.40 -2.75
C VAL A 225 14.20 -2.82 -1.37
N GLU A 226 13.97 -1.52 -1.16
CA GLU A 226 14.20 -0.88 0.13
C GLU A 226 13.20 0.26 0.37
N THR A 227 12.45 0.14 1.47
CA THR A 227 11.58 1.18 2.03
C THR A 227 11.77 1.25 3.54
N PRO A 228 11.40 2.36 4.21
CA PRO A 228 11.21 2.34 5.66
C PRO A 228 10.18 1.28 6.05
N ALA A 229 10.41 0.57 7.15
CA ALA A 229 9.47 -0.46 7.63
C ALA A 229 8.08 0.13 7.97
N SER A 230 8.03 1.42 8.25
CA SER A 230 6.82 2.20 8.52
C SER A 230 6.14 2.75 7.25
N LEU A 231 6.54 2.34 6.05
CA LEU A 231 6.06 2.90 4.77
C LEU A 231 4.54 3.16 4.74
N ILE A 232 3.74 2.16 5.11
CA ILE A 232 2.27 2.28 5.07
C ILE A 232 1.80 3.31 6.09
N GLN A 233 2.32 3.26 7.32
CA GLN A 233 1.96 4.21 8.39
C GLN A 233 2.34 5.63 8.00
N ASP A 234 3.55 5.81 7.46
CA ASP A 234 4.08 7.11 7.06
C ASP A 234 3.18 7.70 5.97
N LEU A 235 2.88 6.95 4.90
CA LEU A 235 2.03 7.41 3.80
C LEU A 235 0.57 7.65 4.22
N THR A 236 -0.01 6.74 5.01
CA THR A 236 -1.41 6.90 5.48
C THR A 236 -1.57 8.06 6.45
N SER A 237 -0.53 8.41 7.21
CA SER A 237 -0.58 9.52 8.20
C SER A 237 -0.91 10.88 7.58
N HIS A 238 -0.59 11.08 6.29
CA HIS A 238 -0.95 12.29 5.53
C HIS A 238 -2.45 12.38 5.23
N ALA A 239 -3.18 11.26 5.28
CA ALA A 239 -4.61 11.16 4.99
C ALA A 239 -5.02 11.73 3.61
N GLU A 240 -4.10 11.76 2.65
CA GLU A 240 -4.35 12.25 1.30
C GLU A 240 -4.95 11.16 0.39
N PRO A 241 -5.78 11.53 -0.60
CA PRO A 241 -6.40 10.57 -1.51
C PRO A 241 -5.38 9.84 -2.40
N VAL A 242 -4.34 10.54 -2.84
CA VAL A 242 -3.24 9.99 -3.65
C VAL A 242 -1.93 10.59 -3.17
N ILE A 243 -0.97 9.75 -2.77
CA ILE A 243 0.34 10.19 -2.29
C ILE A 243 1.47 9.28 -2.80
N VAL A 244 2.55 9.88 -3.32
CA VAL A 244 3.73 9.19 -3.86
C VAL A 244 5.02 9.58 -3.13
N PRO A 245 5.79 8.64 -2.57
CA PRO A 245 7.15 8.92 -2.11
C PRO A 245 8.13 9.10 -3.29
N ASN A 246 9.29 9.69 -3.01
CA ASN A 246 10.32 9.90 -4.02
C ASN A 246 11.21 8.66 -4.20
N CYS A 247 11.38 8.21 -5.44
CA CYS A 247 12.11 6.99 -5.74
C CYS A 247 13.52 7.30 -6.24
N PHE A 248 14.50 6.75 -5.51
CA PHE A 248 15.92 6.83 -5.82
C PHE A 248 16.48 5.44 -6.13
N GLN A 249 17.72 5.40 -6.57
CA GLN A 249 18.47 4.16 -6.76
C GLN A 249 19.83 4.31 -6.07
N ARG A 250 20.18 3.32 -5.25
CA ARG A 250 21.52 3.24 -4.65
C ARG A 250 22.50 2.66 -5.68
N TYR A 251 23.69 3.23 -5.80
CA TYR A 251 24.74 2.70 -6.67
C TYR A 251 26.12 2.91 -6.04
N TYR A 252 27.11 2.16 -6.51
CA TYR A 252 28.51 2.37 -6.13
C TYR A 252 29.18 3.30 -7.14
N ASP A 253 29.62 4.46 -6.69
CA ASP A 253 30.36 5.40 -7.53
C ASP A 253 31.84 5.01 -7.58
N SER A 254 32.27 4.47 -8.72
CA SER A 254 33.65 4.07 -8.96
C SER A 254 34.66 5.22 -8.87
N SER A 255 34.23 6.47 -9.11
CA SER A 255 35.11 7.64 -9.08
C SER A 255 35.41 8.09 -7.65
N SER A 256 34.38 8.20 -6.81
CA SER A 256 34.53 8.57 -5.40
C SER A 256 34.77 7.37 -4.47
N LYS A 257 34.64 6.15 -4.99
CA LYS A 257 34.72 4.86 -4.26
C LYS A 257 33.74 4.77 -3.09
N LYS A 258 32.57 5.38 -3.22
CA LYS A 258 31.54 5.45 -2.17
C LYS A 258 30.18 5.03 -2.70
N SER A 259 29.34 4.51 -1.82
CA SER A 259 27.92 4.34 -2.11
C SER A 259 27.26 5.71 -2.24
N ALA A 260 26.50 5.89 -3.31
CA ALA A 260 25.78 7.11 -3.65
C ALA A 260 24.32 6.79 -3.99
N VAL A 261 23.51 7.83 -4.15
CA VAL A 261 22.12 7.74 -4.58
C VAL A 261 21.91 8.60 -5.82
N ARG A 262 21.06 8.15 -6.73
CA ARG A 262 20.63 8.94 -7.90
C ARG A 262 19.11 8.91 -8.03
N PRO A 263 18.49 9.98 -8.55
CA PRO A 263 17.07 9.96 -8.88
C PRO A 263 16.75 8.82 -9.86
N TYR A 264 15.61 8.16 -9.66
CA TYR A 264 15.18 7.04 -10.51
C TYR A 264 13.85 7.35 -11.22
N ASP A 265 12.83 7.75 -10.46
CA ASP A 265 11.50 7.99 -11.02
C ASP A 265 11.29 9.45 -11.40
N TYR A 266 11.08 9.69 -12.69
CA TYR A 266 10.81 11.01 -13.27
C TYR A 266 9.34 11.24 -13.61
N ASN A 267 8.45 10.28 -13.31
CA ASN A 267 7.03 10.37 -13.66
C ASN A 267 6.18 11.11 -12.62
N SER A 268 6.81 11.54 -11.51
CA SER A 268 6.18 12.37 -10.50
C SER A 268 6.57 13.84 -10.71
N TRP A 269 5.63 14.68 -11.10
CA TRP A 269 5.92 16.04 -11.54
C TRP A 269 4.75 17.02 -11.36
N ILE A 270 5.10 18.31 -11.35
CA ILE A 270 4.19 19.45 -11.42
C ILE A 270 4.15 19.94 -12.87
N ASP A 271 2.95 20.16 -13.38
CA ASP A 271 2.76 20.54 -14.79
C ASP A 271 3.35 21.93 -15.09
N SER A 272 3.62 22.20 -16.36
CA SER A 272 4.13 23.49 -16.82
C SER A 272 3.22 24.10 -17.88
N GLU A 273 3.28 25.42 -18.05
CA GLU A 273 2.56 26.10 -19.14
C GLU A 273 3.03 25.59 -20.51
N GLN A 274 4.33 25.31 -20.67
CA GLN A 274 4.92 24.80 -21.91
C GLN A 274 4.41 23.40 -22.27
N ALA A 275 4.26 22.50 -21.28
CA ALA A 275 3.69 21.18 -21.51
C ALA A 275 2.22 21.26 -21.93
N GLN A 276 1.47 22.21 -21.36
CA GLN A 276 0.07 22.46 -21.72
C GLN A 276 -0.07 23.02 -23.13
N GLU A 277 0.80 23.96 -23.53
CA GLU A 277 0.85 24.49 -24.89
C GLU A 277 1.23 23.41 -25.90
N LEU A 278 2.20 22.56 -25.56
CA LEU A 278 2.59 21.44 -26.41
C LEU A 278 1.41 20.47 -26.60
N ALA A 279 0.76 20.06 -25.50
CA ALA A 279 -0.42 19.21 -25.52
C ALA A 279 -1.55 19.80 -26.38
N ALA A 280 -1.80 21.11 -26.31
CA ALA A 280 -2.85 21.77 -27.10
C ALA A 280 -2.62 21.69 -28.62
N ASN A 281 -1.37 21.50 -29.06
CA ASN A 281 -0.99 21.39 -30.47
C ASN A 281 -0.84 19.94 -30.95
N MET A 282 -1.08 18.96 -30.08
CA MET A 282 -0.93 17.54 -30.39
C MET A 282 -2.23 16.93 -30.95
N GLY A 283 -2.07 15.85 -31.72
CA GLY A 283 -3.20 15.05 -32.17
C GLY A 283 -3.89 14.33 -31.01
N PRO A 284 -5.15 13.89 -31.20
CA PRO A 284 -5.95 13.27 -30.13
C PRO A 284 -5.33 11.99 -29.56
N ASP A 285 -4.54 11.27 -30.35
CA ASP A 285 -3.91 10.01 -29.97
C ASP A 285 -2.44 10.15 -29.57
N ASP A 286 -1.89 11.36 -29.61
CA ASP A 286 -0.50 11.61 -29.26
C ASP A 286 -0.32 11.67 -27.74
N ILE A 287 0.84 11.22 -27.26
CA ILE A 287 1.15 11.16 -25.84
C ILE A 287 2.41 11.97 -25.51
N LEU A 288 2.40 12.61 -24.35
CA LEU A 288 3.54 13.26 -23.74
C LEU A 288 4.21 12.30 -22.77
N LEU A 289 5.53 12.19 -22.90
CA LEU A 289 6.36 11.36 -22.05
C LEU A 289 7.59 12.14 -21.64
N GLU A 290 7.96 12.04 -20.37
CA GLU A 290 9.21 12.63 -19.88
C GLU A 290 10.44 11.90 -20.44
N GLY A 291 11.54 12.65 -20.57
CA GLY A 291 12.85 12.11 -20.95
C GLY A 291 13.18 12.11 -22.45
N TYR A 292 12.34 12.73 -23.29
CA TYR A 292 12.65 12.93 -24.72
C TYR A 292 13.24 14.32 -24.94
N GLU A 293 14.51 14.38 -25.37
CA GLU A 293 15.21 15.65 -25.69
C GLU A 293 14.48 16.47 -26.75
N GLU A 294 13.75 15.80 -27.64
CA GLU A 294 13.00 16.37 -28.76
C GLU A 294 11.71 17.09 -28.30
N LEU A 295 11.25 16.85 -27.06
CA LEU A 295 10.02 17.41 -26.49
C LEU A 295 10.26 17.91 -25.05
N PRO A 296 10.92 19.07 -24.86
CA PRO A 296 11.18 19.60 -23.53
C PRO A 296 9.86 20.07 -22.89
N THR A 297 9.33 19.28 -21.96
CA THR A 297 8.09 19.57 -21.24
C THR A 297 8.27 20.65 -20.17
N TYR A 298 9.49 20.88 -19.68
CA TYR A 298 9.79 21.81 -18.56
C TYR A 298 8.97 21.56 -17.29
N ARG A 299 8.45 20.34 -17.12
CA ARG A 299 7.78 19.93 -15.90
C ARG A 299 8.75 19.90 -14.73
N THR A 300 8.26 20.33 -13.57
CA THR A 300 9.09 20.27 -12.36
C THR A 300 9.07 18.85 -11.83
N LEU A 301 10.17 18.12 -12.00
CA LEU A 301 10.29 16.73 -11.57
C LEU A 301 10.53 16.66 -10.07
N MET A 302 9.68 15.93 -9.35
CA MET A 302 9.79 15.75 -7.89
C MET A 302 11.15 15.16 -7.48
N ALA A 303 11.74 14.34 -8.36
CA ALA A 303 13.03 13.70 -8.16
C ALA A 303 14.19 14.69 -7.88
N TYR A 304 14.07 15.94 -8.33
CA TYR A 304 15.08 16.99 -8.14
C TYR A 304 14.73 18.04 -7.07
N LEU A 305 13.55 17.94 -6.45
CA LEU A 305 13.12 18.84 -5.38
C LEU A 305 13.84 18.66 -4.02
N PRO A 306 14.45 17.51 -3.68
CA PRO A 306 15.07 17.35 -2.37
C PRO A 306 16.26 18.29 -2.16
N ASP A 307 16.25 19.00 -1.02
CA ASP A 307 17.46 19.61 -0.48
C ASP A 307 18.11 18.63 0.50
N PHE A 308 19.17 17.95 0.06
CA PHE A 308 19.89 16.97 0.87
C PHE A 308 20.52 17.54 2.15
N GLN A 309 20.61 18.86 2.30
CA GLN A 309 21.08 19.50 3.54
C GLN A 309 19.97 19.74 4.56
N ALA A 310 18.71 19.70 4.14
CA ALA A 310 17.54 20.07 4.94
C ALA A 310 16.32 19.22 4.59
N LEU A 311 16.46 17.90 4.68
CA LEU A 311 15.38 16.95 4.38
C LEU A 311 14.27 17.02 5.43
N ASP A 312 13.03 17.15 4.97
CA ASP A 312 11.83 17.00 5.80
C ASP A 312 10.92 15.91 5.20
N PRO A 313 10.95 14.68 5.73
CA PRO A 313 10.14 13.57 5.21
C PRO A 313 8.62 13.81 5.23
N GLN A 314 8.14 14.82 5.95
CA GLN A 314 6.74 15.21 6.01
C GLN A 314 6.40 16.32 4.98
N ARG A 315 7.40 16.91 4.33
CA ARG A 315 7.20 17.92 3.30
C ARG A 315 6.40 17.31 2.16
N MET A 316 5.31 17.97 1.82
CA MET A 316 4.39 17.55 0.79
C MET A 316 4.27 18.62 -0.30
N VAL A 317 4.18 18.17 -1.55
CA VAL A 317 3.96 19.03 -2.72
C VAL A 317 2.76 18.52 -3.51
N ALA A 318 1.95 19.43 -4.03
CA ALA A 318 0.89 19.06 -4.97
C ALA A 318 1.51 18.66 -6.31
N LEU A 319 0.99 17.60 -6.93
CA LEU A 319 1.47 17.08 -8.20
C LEU A 319 0.35 17.07 -9.27
N ASP A 320 0.79 16.92 -10.52
CA ASP A 320 -0.07 16.75 -11.69
C ASP A 320 0.13 15.38 -12.36
N GLY A 321 1.32 14.81 -12.25
CA GLY A 321 1.66 13.43 -12.61
C GLY A 321 2.27 12.67 -11.42
N VAL A 322 2.07 11.35 -11.39
CA VAL A 322 2.68 10.46 -10.40
C VAL A 322 3.30 9.26 -11.10
N GLY A 323 4.36 8.72 -10.53
CA GLY A 323 4.91 7.43 -10.91
C GLY A 323 4.24 6.25 -10.22
N GLY A 324 4.60 5.04 -10.69
CA GLY A 324 4.07 3.76 -10.18
C GLY A 324 4.99 3.02 -9.21
N THR A 325 6.19 3.54 -8.94
CA THR A 325 7.24 2.87 -8.15
C THR A 325 6.74 2.51 -6.76
N ALA A 326 6.25 3.49 -6.00
CA ALA A 326 5.30 3.26 -4.94
C ALA A 326 4.24 4.37 -4.96
N LEU A 327 2.96 4.03 -4.82
CA LEU A 327 1.87 5.00 -4.86
C LEU A 327 0.75 4.53 -3.93
N MET A 328 0.49 5.29 -2.88
CA MET A 328 -0.59 5.04 -1.94
C MET A 328 -1.85 5.79 -2.39
N VAL A 329 -2.96 5.06 -2.49
CA VAL A 329 -4.24 5.56 -3.00
C VAL A 329 -5.34 5.13 -2.04
N LYS A 330 -6.20 6.05 -1.63
CA LYS A 330 -7.43 5.67 -0.92
C LYS A 330 -8.32 4.84 -1.85
N ALA A 331 -8.88 3.76 -1.34
CA ALA A 331 -9.59 2.80 -2.18
C ALA A 331 -10.88 3.39 -2.81
N ASP A 332 -11.46 4.43 -2.23
CA ASP A 332 -12.58 5.20 -2.80
C ASP A 332 -12.21 5.87 -4.13
N VAL A 333 -11.00 6.41 -4.27
CA VAL A 333 -10.51 7.00 -5.54
C VAL A 333 -10.62 6.01 -6.70
N HIS A 334 -10.25 4.74 -6.47
CA HIS A 334 -10.42 3.68 -7.45
C HIS A 334 -11.88 3.24 -7.63
N ARG A 335 -12.70 3.23 -6.57
CA ARG A 335 -14.13 2.91 -6.66
C ARG A 335 -14.95 3.97 -7.40
N ASP A 336 -14.52 5.22 -7.35
CA ASP A 336 -15.10 6.34 -8.08
C ASP A 336 -14.69 6.33 -9.57
N GLY A 337 -13.79 5.42 -9.95
CA GLY A 337 -13.47 5.12 -11.34
C GLY A 337 -12.07 5.54 -11.78
N ALA A 338 -11.24 6.11 -10.91
CA ALA A 338 -9.86 6.40 -11.25
C ALA A 338 -9.11 5.10 -11.53
N MET A 339 -8.52 4.99 -12.72
CA MET A 339 -7.77 3.81 -13.18
C MET A 339 -6.59 4.26 -14.04
N PHE A 340 -5.78 3.31 -14.51
CA PHE A 340 -4.63 3.59 -15.38
C PHE A 340 -5.08 3.56 -16.84
N PRO A 341 -5.26 4.70 -17.53
CA PRO A 341 -5.77 4.69 -18.89
C PRO A 341 -4.77 3.99 -19.83
N ALA A 342 -5.22 2.90 -20.46
CA ALA A 342 -4.49 2.17 -21.49
C ALA A 342 -4.67 2.79 -22.90
N PHE A 343 -4.98 4.07 -22.93
CA PHE A 343 -5.25 4.89 -24.10
C PHE A 343 -4.88 6.34 -23.76
N PRO A 344 -4.61 7.20 -24.75
CA PRO A 344 -4.34 8.61 -24.52
C PRO A 344 -5.48 9.30 -23.77
N PHE A 345 -5.18 9.85 -22.60
CA PHE A 345 -6.11 10.59 -21.76
C PHE A 345 -5.48 11.93 -21.39
N TYR A 346 -5.93 13.01 -22.04
CA TYR A 346 -5.25 14.32 -21.99
C TYR A 346 -3.76 14.23 -22.38
N HIS A 347 -3.45 13.45 -23.41
CA HIS A 347 -2.07 13.14 -23.85
C HIS A 347 -1.22 12.41 -22.81
N LEU A 348 -1.82 11.86 -21.77
CA LEU A 348 -1.15 11.06 -20.75
C LEU A 348 -1.64 9.61 -20.83
N VAL A 349 -0.84 8.69 -20.31
CA VAL A 349 -1.14 7.25 -20.23
C VAL A 349 -0.71 6.73 -18.87
N GLU A 350 -1.20 5.56 -18.48
CA GLU A 350 -0.72 4.84 -17.29
C GLU A 350 -0.83 5.67 -15.99
N THR A 351 0.24 5.81 -15.22
CA THR A 351 0.23 6.45 -13.89
C THR A 351 0.01 7.96 -13.96
N GLU A 352 0.58 8.63 -14.96
CA GLU A 352 0.34 10.06 -15.22
C GLU A 352 -1.11 10.32 -15.63
N GLY A 353 -1.66 9.43 -16.48
CA GLY A 353 -3.07 9.48 -16.86
C GLY A 353 -4.01 9.21 -15.67
N PHE A 354 -3.61 8.32 -14.76
CA PHE A 354 -4.32 8.07 -13.50
C PHE A 354 -4.38 9.34 -12.63
N ALA A 355 -3.25 10.04 -12.43
CA ALA A 355 -3.23 11.29 -11.65
C ALA A 355 -4.19 12.33 -12.26
N ARG A 356 -4.17 12.48 -13.59
CA ARG A 356 -5.12 13.35 -14.28
C ARG A 356 -6.56 12.93 -14.06
N MET A 357 -6.85 11.62 -14.08
CA MET A 357 -8.20 11.09 -13.85
C MET A 357 -8.68 11.34 -12.43
N ALA A 358 -7.84 11.11 -11.42
CA ALA A 358 -8.14 11.42 -10.02
C ALA A 358 -8.49 12.90 -9.84
N LYS A 359 -7.71 13.82 -10.46
CA LYS A 359 -8.01 15.26 -10.45
C LYS A 359 -9.33 15.61 -11.13
N ARG A 360 -9.68 14.93 -12.22
CA ARG A 360 -10.98 15.11 -12.89
C ARG A 360 -12.17 14.63 -12.05
N LEU A 361 -11.95 13.66 -11.16
CA LEU A 361 -12.92 13.19 -10.17
C LEU A 361 -12.99 14.08 -8.91
N GLY A 362 -12.18 15.14 -8.82
CA GLY A 362 -12.17 16.10 -7.71
C GLY A 362 -11.19 15.76 -6.59
N TYR A 363 -10.33 14.75 -6.78
CA TYR A 363 -9.27 14.43 -5.81
C TYR A 363 -8.01 15.26 -6.05
N ALA A 364 -7.30 15.55 -4.97
CA ALA A 364 -5.95 16.11 -5.05
C ALA A 364 -4.92 14.97 -5.21
N VAL A 365 -3.71 15.32 -5.65
CA VAL A 365 -2.61 14.38 -5.83
C VAL A 365 -1.37 15.01 -5.24
N PHE A 366 -0.66 14.28 -4.40
CA PHE A 366 0.47 14.79 -3.64
C PHE A 366 1.70 13.89 -3.76
N GLY A 367 2.87 14.49 -3.53
CA GLY A 367 4.14 13.78 -3.46
C GLY A 367 4.95 14.19 -2.24
N LEU A 368 5.80 13.28 -1.77
CA LEU A 368 6.73 13.48 -0.67
C LEU A 368 8.15 13.54 -1.22
N PRO A 369 8.67 14.72 -1.61
CA PRO A 369 9.98 14.84 -2.24
C PRO A 369 11.10 14.29 -1.35
N ASP A 370 11.03 14.47 -0.04
CA ASP A 370 12.14 14.16 0.87
C ASP A 370 11.95 12.80 1.59
N TYR A 371 10.91 12.04 1.22
CA TYR A 371 10.68 10.68 1.69
C TYR A 371 11.16 9.68 0.63
N PHE A 372 12.20 8.91 0.93
CA PHE A 372 12.88 8.09 -0.07
C PHE A 372 12.53 6.60 0.01
N ILE A 373 12.31 6.01 -1.16
CA ILE A 373 12.33 4.57 -1.39
C ILE A 373 13.41 4.24 -2.43
N TYR A 374 13.86 2.98 -2.51
CA TYR A 374 14.92 2.60 -3.43
C TYR A 374 14.55 1.46 -4.36
N HIS A 375 14.72 1.75 -5.65
CA HIS A 375 14.68 0.79 -6.73
C HIS A 375 15.96 -0.05 -6.77
N TYR A 376 15.85 -1.30 -7.22
CA TYR A 376 16.96 -2.23 -7.45
C TYR A 376 18.01 -1.63 -8.39
N ASN A 377 19.30 -1.82 -8.10
CA ASN A 377 20.35 -1.40 -9.02
C ASN A 377 20.69 -2.55 -9.98
N GLU A 378 20.38 -2.37 -11.27
CA GLU A 378 20.65 -3.38 -12.31
C GLU A 378 22.13 -3.68 -12.53
#